data_AF-A0A1B7W477-F1
#
_entry.id   AF-A0A1B7W477-F1
#
_cell.length_a   1.000
_cell.length_b   1.000
_cell.length_c   1.000
_cell.angle_alpha   90.00
_cell.angle_beta   90.00
_cell.angle_gamma   90.00
#
_symmetry.space_group_name_H-M   'P 1'
#
loop_
_entity.id
_entity.type
_entity.pdbx_description
1 polymer ?
#
loop_
_entity_poly.entity_id
_entity_poly.type
_entity_poly.pdbx_seq_one_letter_code
_entity_poly.pdbx_strand_id
1 'polypeptide(L)'
;MAVQAAFNPSYGTGVTVAPGVASASSNVGFGSKALVITNLSTTVVSYVRVAEGATTATTADYPVLPNSQIVLSKAGADDTVAYIAPAGGGSLHIMGGEGY
;
A
#
# COMPACT_ATOMS: atom_id res chain seq x y z
N MET A 1 9.38 13.97 8.52
CA MET A 1 10.72 13.50 8.08
C MET A 1 10.77 12.00 8.34
N ALA A 2 11.06 11.19 7.32
CA ALA A 2 11.29 9.76 7.51
C ALA A 2 12.66 9.56 8.17
N VAL A 3 12.78 8.58 9.08
CA VAL A 3 14.06 8.21 9.68
C VAL A 3 14.98 7.67 8.58
N GLN A 4 16.22 8.16 8.48
CA GLN A 4 17.24 7.60 7.60
C GLN A 4 17.78 6.30 8.23
N ALA A 5 16.96 5.25 8.16
CA ALA A 5 17.27 3.91 8.62
C ALA A 5 16.55 2.91 7.71
N ALA A 6 17.05 1.68 7.71
CA ALA A 6 16.38 0.56 7.06
C ALA A 6 14.94 0.45 7.57
N PHE A 7 14.03 0.03 6.67
CA PHE A 7 12.63 -0.15 7.01
C PHE A 7 12.46 -1.06 8.23
N ASN A 8 11.76 -0.56 9.25
CA ASN A 8 11.40 -1.26 10.47
C ASN A 8 9.89 -1.57 10.43
N PRO A 9 9.49 -2.81 10.09
CA PRO A 9 8.09 -3.17 9.95
C PRO A 9 7.37 -3.21 11.30
N SER A 10 6.12 -2.77 11.32
CA SER A 10 5.21 -3.00 12.43
C SER A 10 4.63 -4.42 12.34
N TYR A 11 5.42 -5.41 12.73
CA TYR A 11 5.05 -6.83 12.64
C TYR A 11 3.70 -7.13 13.30
N GLY A 12 2.91 -8.01 12.68
CA GLY A 12 1.58 -8.41 13.16
C GLY A 12 0.43 -7.46 12.80
N THR A 13 0.72 -6.30 12.21
CA THR A 13 -0.32 -5.33 11.76
C THR A 13 -0.62 -5.38 10.27
N GLY A 14 0.10 -6.23 9.52
CA GLY A 14 -0.05 -6.35 8.08
C GLY A 14 -1.44 -6.86 7.68
N VAL A 15 -1.99 -6.27 6.62
CA VAL A 15 -3.29 -6.66 6.05
C VAL A 15 -3.07 -7.18 4.64
N THR A 16 -3.67 -8.33 4.33
CA THR A 16 -3.71 -8.86 2.97
C THR A 16 -5.07 -8.55 2.36
N VAL A 17 -5.05 -7.94 1.19
CA VAL A 17 -6.24 -7.50 0.46
C VAL A 17 -6.23 -8.05 -0.96
N ALA A 18 -7.41 -8.18 -1.55
CA ALA A 18 -7.58 -8.58 -2.95
C ALA A 18 -8.12 -7.39 -3.75
N PRO A 19 -7.25 -6.60 -4.42
CA PRO A 19 -7.71 -5.51 -5.27
C PRO A 19 -8.61 -6.03 -6.40
N GLY A 20 -9.70 -5.30 -6.64
CA GLY A 20 -10.61 -5.57 -7.74
C GLY A 20 -10.50 -4.54 -8.85
N VAL A 21 -11.38 -4.68 -9.84
CA VAL A 21 -11.56 -3.70 -10.93
C VAL A 21 -12.09 -2.35 -10.43
N ALA A 22 -12.84 -2.35 -9.33
CA ALA A 22 -13.23 -1.14 -8.62
C ALA A 22 -12.20 -0.82 -7.54
N SER A 23 -11.97 0.46 -7.29
CA SER A 23 -11.13 0.88 -6.18
C SER A 23 -11.75 0.46 -4.85
N ALA A 24 -10.90 -0.06 -3.97
CA ALA A 24 -11.21 -0.30 -2.57
C ALA A 24 -10.11 0.32 -1.71
N SER A 25 -10.34 0.39 -0.41
CA SER A 25 -9.40 0.97 0.53
C SER A 25 -9.32 0.17 1.82
N SER A 26 -8.17 0.24 2.48
CA SER A 26 -7.97 -0.33 3.81
C SER A 26 -7.31 0.68 4.73
N ASN A 27 -7.76 0.69 5.98
CA ASN A 27 -7.14 1.48 7.02
C ASN A 27 -5.82 0.82 7.44
N VAL A 28 -4.75 1.61 7.47
CA VAL A 28 -3.39 1.20 7.86
C VAL A 28 -2.93 1.90 9.14
N GLY A 29 -3.83 2.64 9.78
CA GLY A 29 -3.59 3.42 10.98
C GLY A 29 -2.78 4.68 10.72
N PHE A 30 -2.86 5.59 11.70
CA PHE A 30 -2.01 6.76 11.79
C PHE A 30 -0.68 6.41 12.50
N GLY A 31 0.26 7.34 12.48
CA GLY A 31 1.52 7.20 13.24
C GLY A 31 2.68 6.73 12.38
N SER A 32 2.57 5.59 11.70
CA SER A 32 3.61 5.09 10.78
C SER A 32 3.95 6.11 9.70
N LYS A 33 5.24 6.30 9.37
CA LYS A 33 5.69 7.20 8.30
C LYS A 33 6.02 6.48 6.98
N ALA A 34 5.96 5.16 6.96
CA ALA A 34 6.15 4.38 5.76
C ALA A 34 5.23 3.16 5.72
N LEU A 35 5.00 2.66 4.51
CA LEU A 35 4.30 1.42 4.24
C LEU A 35 5.16 0.56 3.34
N VAL A 36 5.29 -0.72 3.68
CA VAL A 36 5.75 -1.74 2.74
C VAL A 36 4.53 -2.36 2.08
N ILE A 37 4.55 -2.43 0.75
CA ILE A 37 3.49 -3.03 -0.06
C ILE A 37 4.12 -4.11 -0.90
N THR A 38 3.64 -5.33 -0.74
CA THR A 38 4.08 -6.49 -1.50
C THR A 38 2.96 -6.96 -2.39
N ASN A 39 3.19 -6.98 -3.69
CA ASN A 39 2.27 -7.59 -4.62
C ASN A 39 2.57 -9.09 -4.72
N LEU A 40 1.65 -9.88 -4.16
CA LEU A 40 1.71 -11.33 -4.13
C LEU A 40 1.16 -11.96 -5.42
N SER A 41 0.59 -11.17 -6.33
CA SER A 41 0.19 -11.63 -7.65
C SER A 41 1.41 -11.84 -8.54
N THR A 42 1.36 -12.89 -9.36
CA THR A 42 2.40 -13.20 -10.35
C THR A 42 2.14 -12.55 -11.71
N THR A 43 0.94 -12.04 -11.96
CA THR A 43 0.53 -11.53 -13.28
C THR A 43 -0.16 -10.16 -13.26
N VAL A 44 -0.70 -9.73 -12.12
CA VAL A 44 -1.54 -8.53 -12.04
C VAL A 44 -0.79 -7.34 -11.44
N VAL A 45 -0.74 -6.23 -12.17
CA VAL A 45 -0.28 -4.93 -11.65
C VAL A 45 -1.42 -4.32 -10.83
N SER A 46 -1.09 -3.85 -9.63
CA SER A 46 -2.03 -3.06 -8.80
C SER A 46 -1.56 -1.62 -8.72
N TYR A 47 -2.47 -0.66 -8.68
CA TYR A 47 -2.18 0.76 -8.48
C TYR A 47 -2.60 1.18 -7.08
N VAL A 48 -1.73 1.88 -6.37
CA VAL A 48 -1.93 2.23 -4.97
C VAL A 48 -1.74 3.73 -4.72
N ARG A 49 -2.58 4.28 -3.85
CA ARG A 49 -2.48 5.65 -3.35
C ARG A 49 -2.64 5.64 -1.83
N VAL A 50 -1.83 6.43 -1.16
CA VAL A 50 -1.90 6.66 0.29
C VAL A 50 -2.45 8.06 0.54
N ALA A 51 -3.41 8.19 1.44
CA ALA A 51 -4.04 9.47 1.75
C ALA A 51 -4.66 9.45 3.16
N GLU A 52 -4.99 10.64 3.65
CA GLU A 52 -5.88 10.82 4.80
C GLU A 52 -7.34 10.59 4.38
N GLY A 53 -8.01 9.66 5.07
CA GLY A 53 -9.42 9.34 4.83
C GLY A 53 -9.72 8.64 3.50
N ALA A 54 -11.01 8.59 3.15
CA ALA A 54 -11.46 7.86 1.97
C ALA A 54 -10.98 8.54 0.67
N THR A 55 -10.25 7.79 -0.14
CA THR A 55 -9.73 8.22 -1.43
C THR A 55 -9.90 7.10 -2.46
N THR A 56 -10.10 7.47 -3.72
CA THR A 56 -10.19 6.52 -4.84
C THR A 56 -8.83 6.37 -5.51
N ALA A 57 -8.36 5.13 -5.65
CA ALA A 57 -7.19 4.79 -6.45
C ALA A 57 -7.57 4.65 -7.93
N THR A 58 -6.65 5.07 -8.79
CA THR A 58 -6.79 5.11 -10.24
C THR A 58 -5.53 4.56 -10.91
N THR A 59 -5.58 4.32 -12.22
CA THR A 59 -4.39 3.90 -12.99
C THR A 59 -3.32 4.98 -13.15
N ALA A 60 -3.59 6.21 -12.70
CA ALA A 60 -2.61 7.29 -12.64
C ALA A 60 -1.76 7.24 -11.35
N ASP A 61 -2.07 6.33 -10.42
CA ASP A 61 -1.37 6.19 -9.15
C ASP A 61 -0.15 5.28 -9.24
N TYR A 62 0.52 5.04 -8.10
CA TYR A 62 1.78 4.32 -8.08
C TYR A 62 1.58 2.84 -8.48
N PRO A 63 2.26 2.33 -9.53
CA PRO A 63 2.14 0.95 -9.93
C PRO A 63 2.98 0.03 -9.04
N VAL A 64 2.36 -1.01 -8.50
CA VAL A 64 3.02 -2.12 -7.81
C VAL A 64 3.03 -3.32 -8.75
N LEU A 65 4.19 -3.60 -9.34
CA LEU A 65 4.37 -4.66 -10.32
C LEU A 65 4.14 -6.04 -9.69
N PRO A 66 3.76 -7.06 -10.48
CA PRO A 66 3.65 -8.44 -9.99
C PRO A 66 4.95 -8.93 -9.35
N ASN A 67 4.84 -9.74 -8.30
CA ASN A 67 5.97 -10.30 -7.54
C ASN A 67 7.00 -9.26 -7.06
N SER A 68 6.56 -8.04 -6.81
CA SER A 68 7.44 -6.97 -6.34
C SER A 68 7.06 -6.50 -4.95
N GLN A 69 8.03 -5.95 -4.25
CA GLN A 69 7.85 -5.26 -2.99
C GLN A 69 8.39 -3.84 -3.14
N ILE A 70 7.62 -2.89 -2.62
CA ILE A 70 7.99 -1.47 -2.60
C ILE A 70 7.79 -0.92 -1.19
N VAL A 71 8.50 0.17 -0.89
CA VAL A 71 8.27 0.98 0.30
C VAL A 71 7.82 2.36 -0.14
N LEU A 72 6.68 2.81 0.39
CA LEU A 72 6.14 4.15 0.16
C LEU A 72 6.21 4.95 1.45
N SER A 73 6.80 6.14 1.37
CA SER A 73 6.69 7.12 2.46
C SER A 73 5.26 7.66 2.51
N LYS A 74 4.73 7.88 3.70
CA LYS A 74 3.42 8.52 3.91
C LYS A 74 3.49 9.62 4.96
N ALA A 75 2.55 10.56 4.92
CA ALA A 75 2.42 11.54 5.98
C ALA A 75 1.92 10.84 7.27
N GLY A 76 2.20 11.46 8.42
CA GLY A 76 1.79 10.89 9.71
C GLY A 76 0.28 10.79 9.89
N ALA A 77 -0.48 11.65 9.20
CA ALA A 77 -1.93 11.71 9.22
C ALA A 77 -2.58 10.79 8.18
N ASP A 78 -1.84 10.36 7.14
CA ASP A 78 -2.38 9.44 6.15
C ASP A 78 -2.66 8.10 6.83
N ASP A 79 -3.92 7.68 6.84
CA ASP A 79 -4.40 6.51 7.56
C ASP A 79 -4.99 5.45 6.63
N THR A 80 -5.09 5.75 5.34
CA THR A 80 -5.81 4.94 4.36
C THR A 80 -4.95 4.66 3.14
N VAL A 81 -4.97 3.39 2.69
CA VAL A 81 -4.41 2.98 1.41
C VAL A 81 -5.55 2.57 0.49
N ALA A 82 -5.69 3.29 -0.61
CA ALA A 82 -6.58 2.94 -1.70
C ALA A 82 -5.82 2.12 -2.75
N TYR A 83 -6.48 1.10 -3.30
CA TYR A 83 -5.91 0.20 -4.29
C TYR A 83 -6.93 -0.18 -5.37
N ILE A 84 -6.43 -0.43 -6.57
CA ILE A 84 -7.19 -0.90 -7.74
C ILE A 84 -6.32 -1.83 -8.58
N ALA A 85 -6.92 -2.88 -9.15
CA ALA A 85 -6.32 -3.72 -10.18
C ALA A 85 -7.28 -3.76 -11.38
N PRO A 86 -7.07 -2.90 -12.40
CA PRO A 86 -8.00 -2.78 -13.53
C PRO A 86 -8.17 -4.07 -14.33
N ALA A 87 -7.16 -4.95 -14.33
CA ALA A 87 -7.23 -6.27 -14.96
C ALA A 87 -8.14 -7.25 -14.19
N GLY A 88 -8.53 -6.90 -12.96
CA GLY A 88 -9.24 -7.77 -12.04
C GLY A 88 -8.34 -8.79 -11.37
N GLY A 89 -8.68 -9.14 -10.15
CA GLY A 89 -7.85 -10.01 -9.32
C GLY A 89 -6.57 -9.31 -8.84
N GLY A 90 -5.79 -10.01 -8.02
CA GLY A 90 -4.62 -9.45 -7.37
C GLY A 90 -4.57 -9.81 -5.89
N SER A 91 -3.41 -9.65 -5.29
CA SER A 91 -3.22 -9.84 -3.85
C SER A 91 -2.13 -8.90 -3.39
N LEU A 92 -2.45 -7.99 -2.49
CA LEU A 92 -1.50 -7.06 -1.89
C LEU A 92 -1.38 -7.36 -0.40
N HIS A 93 -0.15 -7.49 0.07
CA HIS A 93 0.16 -7.45 1.50
C HIS A 93 0.71 -6.08 1.86
N ILE A 94 0.01 -5.37 2.75
CA ILE A 94 0.29 -3.98 3.13
C ILE A 94 0.65 -3.97 4.62
N MET A 95 1.78 -3.37 4.98
CA MET A 95 2.20 -3.26 6.37
C MET A 95 2.83 -1.90 6.64
N GLY A 96 2.45 -1.28 7.76
CA GLY A 96 3.05 -0.02 8.21
C GLY A 96 4.42 -0.21 8.86
N GLY A 97 5.19 0.87 8.91
CA GLY A 97 6.50 0.90 9.55
C GLY A 97 7.13 2.28 9.53
N GLU A 98 8.42 2.30 9.82
CA GLU A 98 9.28 3.49 9.83
C GLU A 98 10.56 3.21 9.03
N GLY A 99 11.16 4.23 8.40
CA GLY A 99 12.32 4.07 7.54
C GLY A 99 11.95 3.80 6.07
N TYR A 100 12.96 3.62 5.21
CA TYR A 100 12.79 3.43 3.76
C TYR A 100 13.86 2.53 3.15
#